data_AF-A0A7K1H3R6-F1
#
_entry.id   AF-A0A7K1H3R6-F1
#
_cell.length_a   1.000
_cell.length_b   1.000
_cell.length_c   1.000
_cell.angle_alpha   90.00
_cell.angle_beta   90.00
_cell.angle_gamma   90.00
#
_symmetry.space_group_name_H-M   'P 1'
#
loop_
_entity.id
_entity.type
_entity.pdbx_description
1 polymer ?
#
loop_
_entity_poly.entity_id
_entity_poly.type
_entity_poly.pdbx_seq_one_letter_code
_entity_poly.pdbx_strand_id
1 'polypeptide(L)'
;MRNPFRRRTAGPTDTRYAARHAEQAVSPSISGTCYRTGSYRPLRPWQVRQQRFPLGRRGYDPIEVARFLDQVAGDLEAAYRQVAESRREADQVKAALRRWRSEQVRENQGRYR
;
A
#
# COMPACT_ATOMS: atom_id res chain seq x y z
N MET A 1 61.28 -9.92 15.24
CA MET A 1 61.67 -8.54 14.89
C MET A 1 61.11 -8.19 13.51
N ARG A 2 60.60 -6.94 13.37
CA ARG A 2 60.38 -6.14 12.14
C ARG A 2 59.09 -6.35 11.31
N ASN A 3 58.13 -5.46 11.54
CA ASN A 3 57.25 -4.86 10.53
C ASN A 3 57.84 -3.46 10.21
N PRO A 4 57.86 -2.96 8.96
CA PRO A 4 56.92 -1.86 8.64
C PRO A 4 56.56 -1.67 7.15
N PHE A 5 55.30 -1.27 6.91
CA PHE A 5 54.83 -0.27 5.95
C PHE A 5 55.55 -0.10 4.59
N ARG A 6 54.87 -0.50 3.50
CA ARG A 6 54.66 0.41 2.37
C ARG A 6 53.37 0.14 1.60
N ARG A 7 52.49 1.14 1.63
CA ARG A 7 51.38 1.37 0.71
C ARG A 7 51.91 1.66 -0.70
N ARG A 8 51.19 1.23 -1.75
CA ARG A 8 50.68 2.09 -2.85
C ARG A 8 50.02 1.23 -3.93
N THR A 9 48.69 1.27 -4.00
CA THR A 9 47.87 1.99 -5.00
C THR A 9 47.81 1.30 -6.36
N ALA A 10 46.75 0.51 -6.56
CA ALA A 10 46.19 0.25 -7.87
C ALA A 10 44.72 0.70 -7.84
N GLY A 11 44.40 1.59 -8.76
CA GLY A 11 43.08 2.08 -9.14
C GLY A 11 43.30 3.18 -10.16
N PRO A 12 42.32 3.56 -11.01
CA PRO A 12 41.02 2.96 -11.32
C PRO A 12 41.00 2.44 -12.79
N THR A 13 40.13 1.56 -13.28
CA THR A 13 38.70 1.68 -13.65
C THR A 13 38.46 0.38 -14.43
N ASP A 14 37.41 -0.41 -14.20
CA ASP A 14 36.22 -0.27 -15.03
C ASP A 14 35.00 -0.78 -14.26
N THR A 15 34.35 0.20 -13.65
CA THR A 15 32.96 0.17 -13.21
C THR A 15 32.07 -0.16 -14.41
N ARG A 16 31.71 -1.44 -14.64
CA ARG A 16 30.60 -1.75 -15.57
C ARG A 16 29.89 -3.10 -15.47
N TYR A 17 30.39 -4.08 -14.71
CA TYR A 17 29.77 -5.43 -14.74
C TYR A 17 29.10 -5.92 -13.45
N ALA A 18 29.06 -5.12 -12.38
CA ALA A 18 28.47 -5.54 -11.10
C ALA A 18 27.18 -4.79 -10.70
N ALA A 19 26.53 -4.08 -11.63
CA ALA A 19 25.37 -3.23 -11.33
C ALA A 19 24.21 -3.40 -12.34
N ARG A 20 23.92 -4.63 -12.78
CA ARG A 20 22.72 -4.89 -13.61
C ARG A 20 21.89 -6.11 -13.20
N HIS A 21 22.28 -6.85 -12.17
CA HIS A 21 21.53 -8.04 -11.73
C HIS A 21 20.92 -7.93 -10.32
N ALA A 22 20.88 -6.73 -9.74
CA ALA A 22 20.26 -6.47 -8.44
C ALA A 22 18.94 -5.69 -8.52
N GLU A 23 18.33 -5.57 -9.71
CA GLU A 23 17.20 -4.65 -9.93
C GLU A 23 15.96 -5.31 -10.57
N GLN A 24 15.85 -6.63 -10.48
CA GLN A 24 14.70 -7.37 -11.06
C GLN A 24 14.07 -8.38 -10.11
N ALA A 25 14.11 -8.11 -8.80
CA ALA A 25 13.02 -8.54 -7.92
C ALA A 25 11.85 -7.57 -8.14
N VAL A 26 11.18 -7.71 -9.29
CA VAL A 26 9.85 -7.14 -9.51
C VAL A 26 8.90 -7.95 -8.64
N SER A 27 8.92 -7.67 -7.34
CA SER A 27 7.75 -7.89 -6.50
C SER A 27 6.68 -6.97 -7.07
N PRO A 28 5.58 -7.49 -7.65
CA PRO A 28 4.50 -6.64 -8.11
C PRO A 28 3.79 -6.13 -6.84
N SER A 29 4.39 -5.11 -6.23
CA SER A 29 3.70 -4.12 -5.44
C SER A 29 2.73 -3.44 -6.41
N ILE A 30 1.60 -4.09 -6.69
CA ILE A 30 0.40 -3.43 -7.18
C ILE A 30 -0.16 -2.64 -5.99
N SER A 31 0.65 -1.76 -5.42
CA SER A 31 0.18 -0.63 -4.65
C SER A 31 -0.61 0.21 -5.64
N GLY A 32 -1.94 0.24 -5.48
CA GLY A 32 -2.92 0.86 -6.37
C GLY A 32 -2.76 2.38 -6.52
N THR A 33 -1.66 2.82 -7.12
CA THR A 33 -1.28 4.22 -7.32
C THR A 33 -1.54 4.75 -8.74
N CYS A 34 -2.34 4.06 -9.57
CA CYS A 34 -2.79 4.58 -10.86
C CYS A 34 -4.32 4.74 -10.98
N TYR A 35 -4.96 5.33 -9.97
CA TYR A 35 -6.30 5.97 -10.13
C TYR A 35 -6.55 7.12 -9.13
N ARG A 36 -5.49 7.66 -8.50
CA ARG A 36 -5.60 8.71 -7.49
C ARG A 36 -5.27 10.08 -8.09
N THR A 37 -6.02 10.52 -9.08
CA THR A 37 -6.18 11.96 -9.28
C THR A 37 -6.99 12.47 -8.08
N GLY A 38 -6.51 13.52 -7.40
CA GLY A 38 -7.12 14.05 -6.16
C GLY A 38 -8.59 14.49 -6.29
N SER A 39 -9.13 14.49 -7.51
CA SER A 39 -10.53 14.74 -7.85
C SER A 39 -11.39 13.47 -7.94
N TYR A 40 -10.80 12.27 -7.96
CA TYR A 40 -11.56 11.03 -8.05
C TYR A 40 -12.04 10.60 -6.67
N ARG A 41 -13.32 10.87 -6.39
CA ARG A 41 -14.00 10.34 -5.23
C ARG A 41 -14.28 8.86 -5.48
N PRO A 42 -13.75 7.94 -4.65
CA PRO A 42 -14.01 6.51 -4.81
C PRO A 42 -15.52 6.24 -4.85
N LEU A 43 -15.97 5.46 -5.83
CA LEU A 43 -17.38 5.11 -5.99
C LEU A 43 -17.88 4.30 -4.79
N ARG A 44 -19.02 4.69 -4.23
CA ARG A 44 -19.70 3.89 -3.22
C ARG A 44 -20.48 2.75 -3.88
N PRO A 45 -20.61 1.56 -3.25
CA PRO A 45 -21.39 0.45 -3.81
C PRO A 45 -22.81 0.84 -4.22
N TRP A 46 -23.51 1.66 -3.43
CA TRP A 46 -24.86 2.13 -3.76
C TRP A 46 -24.89 3.05 -5.00
N GLN A 47 -23.83 3.80 -5.27
CA GLN A 47 -23.73 4.65 -6.47
C GLN A 47 -23.61 3.80 -7.73
N VAL A 48 -22.90 2.67 -7.63
CA VAL A 48 -22.77 1.71 -8.74
C VAL A 48 -24.12 1.07 -9.05
N ARG A 49 -24.88 0.64 -8.02
CA ARG A 49 -26.23 0.06 -8.19
C ARG A 49 -27.24 1.02 -8.82
N GLN A 50 -27.10 2.32 -8.54
CA GLN A 50 -28.01 3.36 -9.04
C GLN A 50 -27.55 3.98 -10.37
N GLN A 51 -26.40 3.57 -10.91
CA GLN A 51 -25.85 4.13 -12.13
C GLN A 51 -26.75 3.77 -13.32
N ARG A 52 -27.27 4.79 -14.01
CA ARG A 52 -28.07 4.61 -15.24
C ARG A 52 -27.24 5.01 -16.44
N PHE A 53 -27.21 4.13 -17.45
CA PHE A 53 -26.59 4.42 -18.73
C PHE A 53 -27.66 4.78 -19.77
N PRO A 54 -27.41 5.74 -20.67
CA PRO A 54 -28.32 6.04 -21.76
C PRO A 54 -28.41 4.86 -22.74
N LEU A 55 -29.61 4.57 -23.23
CA LEU A 55 -29.85 3.53 -24.23
C LEU A 55 -29.58 4.09 -25.63
N GLY A 56 -28.71 3.44 -26.39
CA GLY A 56 -28.35 3.82 -27.76
C GLY A 56 -28.79 2.80 -28.81
N ARG A 57 -28.78 3.18 -30.09
CA ARG A 57 -29.21 2.32 -31.23
C ARG A 57 -28.38 1.02 -31.37
N ARG A 58 -27.18 0.99 -30.79
CA ARG A 58 -26.36 -0.20 -30.53
C ARG A 58 -25.85 -0.05 -29.10
N GLY A 59 -26.38 -0.85 -28.18
CA GLY A 59 -26.06 -0.80 -26.77
C GLY A 59 -26.03 -2.20 -26.16
N TYR A 60 -25.41 -2.32 -24.99
CA TYR A 60 -25.43 -3.54 -24.20
C TYR A 60 -26.83 -3.81 -23.66
N ASP A 61 -27.15 -5.08 -23.42
CA ASP A 61 -28.41 -5.47 -22.77
C ASP A 61 -28.49 -4.81 -21.38
N PRO A 62 -29.51 -3.98 -21.12
CA PRO A 62 -29.68 -3.31 -19.84
C PRO A 62 -29.74 -4.27 -18.65
N ILE A 63 -30.25 -5.49 -18.86
CA ILE A 63 -30.36 -6.50 -17.81
C ILE A 63 -28.98 -7.08 -17.48
N GLU A 64 -28.17 -7.34 -18.50
CA GLU A 64 -26.80 -7.82 -18.32
C GLU A 64 -25.93 -6.77 -17.62
N VAL A 65 -26.05 -5.51 -18.03
CA VAL A 65 -25.36 -4.39 -17.38
C VAL A 65 -25.80 -4.25 -15.93
N ALA A 66 -27.11 -4.36 -15.64
CA ALA A 66 -27.60 -4.29 -14.27
C ALA A 66 -27.02 -5.41 -13.38
N ARG A 67 -27.00 -6.65 -13.86
CA ARG A 67 -26.39 -7.78 -13.13
C ARG A 67 -24.90 -7.58 -12.89
N PHE A 68 -24.18 -7.09 -13.89
CA PHE A 68 -22.76 -6.78 -13.75
C PHE A 68 -22.52 -5.69 -12.71
N LEU A 69 -23.31 -4.61 -12.72
CA LEU A 69 -23.21 -3.54 -11.72
C LEU A 69 -23.51 -4.03 -10.31
N ASP A 70 -24.48 -4.93 -10.14
CA ASP A 70 -24.79 -5.54 -8.84
C ASP A 70 -23.60 -6.37 -8.33
N GLN A 71 -22.97 -7.16 -9.19
CA GLN A 71 -21.76 -7.92 -8.85
C GLN A 71 -20.61 -6.98 -8.45
N VAL A 72 -20.33 -5.95 -9.26
CA VAL A 72 -19.29 -4.96 -8.97
C VAL A 72 -19.56 -4.24 -7.64
N ALA A 73 -20.82 -3.90 -7.36
CA ALA A 73 -21.18 -3.29 -6.08
C ALA A 73 -20.91 -4.24 -4.90
N GLY A 74 -21.22 -5.52 -5.04
CA GLY A 74 -20.90 -6.54 -4.03
C GLY A 74 -19.39 -6.67 -3.80
N ASP A 75 -18.60 -6.71 -4.86
CA ASP A 75 -17.14 -6.83 -4.77
C ASP A 75 -16.51 -5.58 -4.13
N LEU A 76 -17.01 -4.38 -4.46
CA LEU A 76 -16.59 -3.14 -3.81
C LEU A 76 -16.93 -3.10 -2.32
N GLU A 77 -18.09 -3.63 -1.93
CA GLU A 77 -18.49 -3.73 -0.53
C GLU A 77 -17.55 -4.68 0.24
N ALA A 78 -17.22 -5.84 -0.35
CA ALA A 78 -16.26 -6.78 0.21
C ALA A 78 -14.86 -6.14 0.36
N ALA A 79 -14.37 -5.45 -0.67
CA ALA A 79 -13.09 -4.78 -0.65
C ALA A 79 -13.03 -3.69 0.44
N TYR A 80 -14.08 -2.87 0.56
CA TYR A 80 -14.13 -1.84 1.61
C TYR A 80 -14.22 -2.44 3.02
N ARG A 81 -14.92 -3.56 3.19
CA ARG A 81 -14.96 -4.28 4.46
C ARG A 81 -13.56 -4.75 4.86
N GLN A 82 -12.83 -5.37 3.95
CA GLN A 82 -11.46 -5.83 4.21
C GLN A 82 -10.51 -4.66 4.56
N VAL A 83 -10.64 -3.52 3.87
CA VAL A 83 -9.87 -2.31 4.22
C VAL A 83 -10.24 -1.79 5.62
N ALA A 84 -11.52 -1.83 5.98
CA ALA A 84 -11.96 -1.42 7.31
C ALA A 84 -11.45 -2.35 8.41
N GLU A 85 -11.44 -3.66 8.16
CA GLU A 85 -10.88 -4.68 9.06
C GLU A 85 -9.37 -4.45 9.27
N SER A 86 -8.60 -4.31 8.20
CA SER A 86 -7.15 -4.02 8.27
C SER A 86 -6.84 -2.74 9.04
N ARG A 87 -7.64 -1.68 8.85
CA ARG A 87 -7.48 -0.43 9.61
C ARG A 87 -7.76 -0.61 11.09
N ARG A 88 -8.78 -1.37 11.46
CA ARG A 88 -9.10 -1.66 12.87
C ARG A 88 -7.96 -2.42 13.55
N GLU A 89 -7.38 -3.40 12.89
CA GLU A 89 -6.21 -4.13 13.40
C GLU A 89 -5.02 -3.18 13.61
N ALA A 90 -4.74 -2.32 12.63
CA ALA A 90 -3.68 -1.33 12.75
C ALA A 90 -3.92 -0.35 13.91
N ASP A 91 -5.17 0.06 14.13
CA ASP A 91 -5.54 0.95 15.23
C ASP A 91 -5.41 0.26 16.59
N GLN A 92 -5.73 -1.04 16.68
CA GLN A 92 -5.51 -1.84 17.89
C GLN A 92 -4.02 -1.94 18.24
N VAL A 93 -3.16 -2.24 17.25
CA VAL A 93 -1.71 -2.29 17.43
C VAL A 93 -1.17 -0.93 17.89
N LYS A 94 -1.60 0.16 17.24
CA LYS A 94 -1.21 1.52 17.64
C LYS A 94 -1.67 1.86 19.05
N ALA A 95 -2.87 1.43 19.46
CA ALA A 95 -3.38 1.65 20.81
C ALA A 95 -2.56 0.88 21.86
N ALA A 96 -2.21 -0.37 21.58
CA ALA A 96 -1.34 -1.17 22.46
C ALA A 96 0.04 -0.52 22.62
N LEU A 97 0.65 -0.08 21.52
CA LEU A 97 1.93 0.64 21.54
C LEU A 97 1.86 1.94 22.33
N ARG A 98 0.76 2.70 22.20
CA ARG A 98 0.55 3.93 22.97
C ARG A 98 0.46 3.64 24.46
N ARG A 99 -0.30 2.62 24.88
CA ARG A 99 -0.43 2.23 26.29
C ARG A 99 0.92 1.83 26.89
N TRP A 100 1.66 0.95 26.21
CA TRP A 100 2.99 0.55 26.64
C TRP A 100 3.94 1.74 26.74
N ARG A 101 3.95 2.65 25.76
CA ARG A 101 4.77 3.87 25.80
C ARG A 101 4.40 4.77 26.99
N SER A 102 3.11 4.88 27.32
CA SER A 102 2.65 5.65 28.48
C SER A 102 3.07 5.03 29.81
N GLU A 103 3.01 3.71 29.93
CA GLU A 103 3.49 2.97 31.11
C GLU A 103 5.00 3.16 31.31
N GLN A 104 5.78 3.05 30.23
CA GLN A 104 7.22 3.29 30.25
C GLN A 104 7.60 4.72 30.67
N VAL A 105 6.85 5.73 30.23
CA VAL A 105 7.08 7.13 30.67
C VAL A 105 6.80 7.29 32.15
N ARG A 106 5.76 6.63 32.69
CA ARG A 106 5.42 6.68 34.13
C ARG A 106 6.47 5.99 34.98
N GLU A 107 6.93 4.80 34.57
CA GLU A 107 8.01 4.07 35.23
C GLU A 107 9.32 4.87 35.23
N ASN A 108 9.65 5.51 34.09
CA ASN A 108 10.84 6.34 33.99
C ASN A 108 10.73 7.60 34.86
N GLN A 109 9.58 8.27 34.92
CA GLN A 109 9.38 9.46 35.76
C GLN A 109 9.44 9.15 37.27
N GLY A 110 9.01 7.96 37.69
CA GLY A 110 9.17 7.50 39.07
C GLY A 110 10.62 7.17 39.45
N ARG A 111 11.50 6.97 38.46
CA ARG A 111 12.92 6.64 38.66
C ARG A 111 13.83 7.86 38.81
N TYR A 112 13.32 9.05 38.48
CA TYR A 112 14.01 10.34 38.60
C TYR A 112 13.48 11.22 39.76
N ARG A 113 12.63 10.67 40.63
CA ARG A 113 12.20 11.27 41.90
C ARG A 113 12.88 10.56 43.06
#